data_AF-A0A3N7BZF5-F1
#
_entry.id   AF-A0A3N7BZF5-F1
#
_cell.length_a   1.000
_cell.length_b   1.000
_cell.length_c   1.000
_cell.angle_alpha   90.00
_cell.angle_beta   90.00
_cell.angle_gamma   90.00
#
_symmetry.space_group_name_H-M   'P 1'
#
loop_
_entity.id
_entity.type
_entity.pdbx_description
1 polymer ?
#
loop_
_entity_poly.entity_id
_entity_poly.type
_entity_poly.pdbx_seq_one_letter_code
_entity_poly.pdbx_strand_id
1 'polypeptide(L)'
;MYALKSLAAATLAVLTSCGLVQASTVSLAQANDSFSLLFTSGVPGATLSATAKFTLTSISANSATLAMHISNDSFGAGLNELTSLGVDVVTPGLTGATANNGWAANTYTTLPGFQQVDLCIWGGQGCQGGGQGMLAMGSFADFTLSLTTSGDFTANGISFTSPYGAKFQAAGTTGNSYEFTGCIVGTSNCGDAGVPPSQIPEPNILVLVGLALLSGGLRQRNRT
;
A
#
# COMPACT_ATOMS: atom_id res chain seq x y z
N MET A 1 -23.31 -66.70 -29.39
CA MET A 1 -23.27 -65.60 -30.37
C MET A 1 -23.44 -64.28 -29.60
N TYR A 2 -22.41 -63.43 -29.65
CA TYR A 2 -22.33 -62.00 -29.21
C TYR A 2 -22.59 -61.66 -27.74
N ALA A 3 -22.00 -60.65 -27.10
CA ALA A 3 -20.75 -59.89 -27.23
C ALA A 3 -20.70 -58.93 -26.02
N LEU A 4 -19.49 -58.54 -25.61
CA LEU A 4 -19.14 -57.56 -24.56
C LEU A 4 -19.92 -56.24 -24.62
N LYS A 5 -19.98 -55.52 -23.48
CA LYS A 5 -19.43 -54.15 -23.38
C LYS A 5 -19.31 -53.67 -21.93
N SER A 6 -18.05 -53.59 -21.47
CA SER A 6 -17.62 -52.82 -20.30
C SER A 6 -17.82 -51.32 -20.53
N LEU A 7 -18.36 -50.60 -19.55
CA LEU A 7 -18.30 -49.14 -19.47
C LEU A 7 -17.33 -48.77 -18.35
N ALA A 8 -16.16 -48.29 -18.73
CA ALA A 8 -15.22 -47.62 -17.85
C ALA A 8 -15.65 -46.14 -17.72
N ALA A 9 -15.98 -45.70 -16.51
CA ALA A 9 -16.18 -44.30 -16.19
C ALA A 9 -14.82 -43.67 -15.89
N ALA A 10 -14.34 -42.80 -16.78
CA ALA A 10 -13.17 -41.98 -16.55
C ALA A 10 -13.61 -40.64 -15.93
N THR A 11 -13.39 -40.47 -14.63
CA THR A 11 -13.51 -39.19 -13.94
C THR A 11 -12.28 -38.34 -14.25
N LEU A 12 -12.47 -37.29 -15.06
CA LEU A 12 -11.46 -36.29 -15.35
C LEU A 12 -11.36 -35.32 -14.16
N ALA A 13 -10.33 -35.50 -13.32
CA ALA A 13 -10.02 -34.55 -12.26
C ALA A 13 -9.39 -33.29 -12.88
N VAL A 14 -10.15 -32.20 -12.93
CA VAL A 14 -9.62 -30.88 -13.27
C VAL A 14 -8.83 -30.39 -12.07
N LEU A 15 -7.50 -30.48 -12.15
CA LEU A 15 -6.58 -29.78 -11.26
C LEU A 15 -6.62 -28.29 -11.61
N THR A 16 -7.50 -27.54 -10.95
CA THR A 16 -7.40 -26.09 -10.87
C THR A 16 -6.11 -25.76 -10.13
N SER A 17 -5.07 -25.38 -10.86
CA SER A 17 -3.85 -24.81 -10.31
C SER A 17 -4.21 -23.50 -9.60
N CYS A 18 -4.37 -23.56 -8.29
CA CYS A 18 -4.41 -22.38 -7.44
C CYS A 18 -3.03 -21.72 -7.58
N GLY A 19 -2.96 -20.61 -8.31
CA GLY A 19 -1.72 -19.84 -8.45
C GLY A 19 -1.31 -19.35 -7.07
N LEU A 20 -0.22 -19.91 -6.53
CA LEU A 20 0.43 -19.35 -5.36
C LEU A 20 0.94 -17.97 -5.77
N VAL A 21 0.37 -16.90 -5.21
CA VAL A 21 0.96 -15.56 -5.32
C VAL A 21 2.32 -15.64 -4.63
N GLN A 22 3.40 -15.70 -5.42
CA GLN A 22 4.75 -15.71 -4.87
C GLN A 22 5.03 -14.34 -4.25
N ALA A 23 5.41 -14.34 -2.97
CA ALA A 23 5.92 -13.13 -2.34
C ALA A 23 7.25 -12.74 -3.00
N SER A 24 7.35 -11.49 -3.45
CA SER A 24 8.59 -10.93 -3.97
C SER A 24 9.35 -10.24 -2.86
N THR A 25 10.66 -10.48 -2.77
CA THR A 25 11.54 -9.88 -1.76
C THR A 25 12.70 -9.18 -2.45
N VAL A 26 13.12 -8.05 -1.88
CA VAL A 26 14.35 -7.35 -2.25
C VAL A 26 15.18 -7.09 -1.01
N SER A 27 16.51 -7.21 -1.12
CA SER A 27 17.44 -6.97 -0.02
C SER A 27 18.41 -5.83 -0.34
N LEU A 28 18.73 -5.04 0.69
CA LEU A 28 19.74 -3.99 0.68
C LEU A 28 20.78 -4.30 1.75
N ALA A 29 22.05 -4.48 1.37
CA ALA A 29 23.10 -4.91 2.30
C ALA A 29 24.28 -3.93 2.38
N GLN A 30 24.44 -3.08 1.38
CA GLN A 30 25.58 -2.15 1.26
C GLN A 30 25.11 -0.75 0.86
N ALA A 31 25.91 0.26 1.23
CA ALA A 31 25.64 1.62 0.82
C ALA A 31 25.58 1.73 -0.71
N ASN A 32 24.62 2.49 -1.20
CA ASN A 32 24.21 2.66 -2.60
C ASN A 32 23.44 1.49 -3.23
N ASP A 33 23.18 0.40 -2.50
CA ASP A 33 22.17 -0.56 -2.95
C ASP A 33 20.82 0.16 -3.08
N SER A 34 20.09 -0.14 -4.15
CA SER A 34 18.79 0.48 -4.38
C SER A 34 17.81 -0.44 -5.08
N PHE A 35 16.54 -0.18 -4.87
CA PHE A 35 15.44 -0.77 -5.62
C PHE A 35 14.32 0.23 -5.81
N SER A 36 13.45 -0.03 -6.79
CA SER A 36 12.26 0.77 -7.04
C SER A 36 11.01 -0.09 -6.98
N LEU A 37 9.96 0.48 -6.39
CA LEU A 37 8.61 -0.04 -6.47
C LEU A 37 7.83 0.77 -7.49
N LEU A 38 7.05 0.09 -8.32
CA LEU A 38 6.08 0.69 -9.23
C LEU A 38 4.68 0.35 -8.76
N PHE A 39 3.86 1.38 -8.60
CA PHE A 39 2.44 1.30 -8.30
C PHE A 39 1.69 1.81 -9.52
N THR A 40 0.97 0.94 -10.23
CA THR A 40 0.14 1.38 -11.37
C THR A 40 -1.23 0.72 -11.34
N SER A 41 -2.27 1.49 -11.61
CA SER A 41 -3.63 0.98 -11.72
C SER A 41 -4.54 1.91 -12.51
N GLY A 42 -5.52 1.33 -13.22
CA GLY A 42 -6.55 2.09 -13.92
C GLY A 42 -7.78 2.32 -13.04
N VAL A 43 -8.27 3.56 -13.01
CA VAL A 43 -9.54 3.93 -12.37
C VAL A 43 -10.42 4.69 -13.37
N PRO A 44 -11.74 4.83 -13.14
CA PRO A 44 -12.59 5.60 -14.05
C PRO A 44 -12.06 7.03 -14.27
N GLY A 45 -11.63 7.30 -15.51
CA GLY A 45 -11.14 8.60 -15.97
C GLY A 45 -9.72 8.99 -15.56
N ALA A 46 -8.94 8.10 -14.91
CA ALA A 46 -7.54 8.36 -14.60
C ALA A 46 -6.70 7.08 -14.57
N THR A 47 -5.40 7.24 -14.77
CA THR A 47 -4.40 6.21 -14.49
C THR A 47 -3.59 6.67 -13.30
N LEU A 48 -3.58 5.86 -12.24
CA LEU A 48 -2.77 6.08 -11.06
C LEU A 48 -1.41 5.44 -11.30
N SER A 49 -0.36 6.21 -11.11
CA SER A 49 1.02 5.76 -11.30
C SER A 49 1.94 6.47 -10.31
N ALA A 50 2.71 5.70 -9.55
CA ALA A 50 3.79 6.23 -8.73
C ALA A 50 4.97 5.29 -8.69
N THR A 51 6.18 5.86 -8.64
CA THR A 51 7.42 5.11 -8.45
C THR A 51 8.09 5.56 -7.16
N ALA A 52 8.43 4.60 -6.30
CA ALA A 52 9.16 4.85 -5.06
C ALA A 52 10.52 4.15 -5.11
N LYS A 53 11.61 4.93 -5.13
CA LYS A 53 12.97 4.42 -5.10
C LYS A 53 13.55 4.52 -3.69
N PHE A 54 14.07 3.39 -3.22
CA PHE A 54 14.78 3.23 -1.95
C PHE A 54 16.26 3.10 -2.27
N THR A 55 17.11 3.95 -1.69
CA THR A 55 18.57 3.85 -1.82
C THR A 55 19.20 3.82 -0.43
N LEU A 56 19.86 2.72 -0.07
CA LEU A 56 20.54 2.59 1.21
C LEU A 56 21.73 3.56 1.26
N THR A 57 21.75 4.52 2.17
CA THR A 57 22.85 5.49 2.29
C THR A 57 23.79 5.14 3.44
N SER A 58 23.27 4.57 4.52
CA SER A 58 24.08 4.06 5.63
C SER A 58 23.41 2.87 6.30
N ILE A 59 24.22 1.96 6.83
CA ILE A 59 23.78 0.77 7.54
C ILE A 59 24.72 0.52 8.71
N SER A 60 24.15 0.20 9.87
CA SER A 60 24.81 -0.31 11.06
C SER A 60 24.00 -1.50 11.58
N ALA A 61 24.47 -2.19 12.63
CA ALA A 61 23.75 -3.34 13.16
C ALA A 61 22.28 -3.01 13.50
N ASN A 62 22.03 -1.86 14.12
CA ASN A 62 20.71 -1.53 14.68
C ASN A 62 19.98 -0.38 13.97
N SER A 63 20.61 0.23 12.96
CA SER A 63 20.02 1.35 12.23
C SER A 63 20.38 1.34 10.76
N ALA A 64 19.47 1.85 9.94
CA ALA A 64 19.70 2.07 8.53
C ALA A 64 19.08 3.38 8.08
N THR A 65 19.73 4.05 7.15
CA THR A 65 19.24 5.28 6.52
C THR A 65 19.05 5.03 5.04
N LEU A 66 17.88 5.36 4.51
CA LEU A 66 17.57 5.28 3.10
C LEU A 66 17.26 6.67 2.55
N ALA A 67 17.86 7.02 1.42
CA ALA A 67 17.39 8.11 0.59
C ALA A 67 16.19 7.62 -0.22
N MET A 68 15.09 8.34 -0.07
CA MET A 68 13.82 8.07 -0.71
C MET A 68 13.59 9.09 -1.81
N HIS A 69 13.24 8.60 -3.00
CA HIS A 69 12.72 9.41 -4.09
C HIS A 69 11.37 8.84 -4.51
N ILE A 70 10.30 9.62 -4.38
CA ILE A 70 8.96 9.23 -4.80
C ILE A 70 8.50 10.16 -5.90
N SER A 71 8.01 9.60 -7.00
CA SER A 71 7.38 10.31 -8.11
C SER A 71 5.93 9.85 -8.27
N ASN A 72 5.03 10.80 -8.53
CA ASN A 72 3.63 10.53 -8.86
C ASN A 72 3.40 10.91 -10.33
N ASP A 73 3.51 9.93 -11.21
CA ASP A 73 3.34 10.06 -12.66
C ASP A 73 1.89 9.78 -13.11
N SER A 74 0.93 9.85 -12.17
CA SER A 74 -0.49 9.69 -12.49
C SER A 74 -0.95 10.70 -13.55
N PHE A 75 -2.04 10.39 -14.24
CA PHE A 75 -2.66 11.30 -15.20
C PHE A 75 -4.16 11.06 -15.35
N GLY A 76 -4.90 12.09 -15.77
CA GLY A 76 -6.34 12.03 -16.01
C GLY A 76 -7.14 12.92 -15.07
N ALA A 77 -8.42 12.59 -14.87
CA ALA A 77 -9.35 13.32 -14.01
C ALA A 77 -9.02 13.15 -12.52
N GLY A 78 -9.43 14.11 -11.69
CA GLY A 78 -9.14 14.13 -10.25
C GLY A 78 -7.79 14.75 -9.91
N LEU A 79 -7.46 14.79 -8.62
CA LEU A 79 -6.14 15.24 -8.14
C LEU A 79 -5.11 14.10 -8.16
N ASN A 80 -5.57 12.85 -8.05
CA ASN A 80 -4.75 11.63 -8.11
C ASN A 80 -3.54 11.70 -7.16
N GLU A 81 -3.79 12.09 -5.92
CA GLU A 81 -2.74 12.37 -4.95
C GLU A 81 -2.26 11.09 -4.28
N LEU A 82 -0.94 10.85 -4.28
CA LEU A 82 -0.35 9.74 -3.54
C LEU A 82 -0.22 10.14 -2.07
N THR A 83 -0.81 9.33 -1.20
CA THR A 83 -0.88 9.62 0.24
C THR A 83 0.07 8.77 1.06
N SER A 84 0.09 7.46 0.83
CA SER A 84 0.89 6.53 1.61
C SER A 84 1.36 5.32 0.82
N LEU A 85 2.46 4.74 1.29
CA LEU A 85 3.07 3.50 0.82
C LEU A 85 3.24 2.55 2.01
N GLY A 86 3.05 1.26 1.78
CA GLY A 86 3.20 0.21 2.78
C GLY A 86 4.09 -0.92 2.28
N VAL A 87 4.85 -1.52 3.19
CA VAL A 87 5.58 -2.77 2.98
C VAL A 87 5.13 -3.76 4.04
N ASP A 88 4.62 -4.91 3.60
CA ASP A 88 4.05 -5.92 4.49
C ASP A 88 5.07 -6.42 5.51
N VAL A 89 6.20 -6.97 5.04
CA VAL A 89 7.21 -7.53 5.94
C VAL A 89 8.57 -6.91 5.71
N VAL A 90 9.21 -6.46 6.80
CA VAL A 90 10.60 -5.98 6.80
C VAL A 90 11.43 -6.83 7.76
N THR A 91 12.54 -7.37 7.28
CA THR A 91 13.43 -8.25 8.06
C THR A 91 14.87 -7.74 8.04
N PRO A 92 15.60 -7.74 9.18
CA PRO A 92 15.12 -7.90 10.55
C PRO A 92 13.96 -6.99 10.93
N GLY A 93 13.07 -7.47 11.82
CA GLY A 93 11.86 -6.76 12.24
C GLY A 93 12.17 -5.37 12.78
N LEU A 94 11.36 -4.38 12.38
CA LEU A 94 11.60 -2.99 12.75
C LEU A 94 11.14 -2.70 14.18
N THR A 95 11.89 -1.87 14.89
CA THR A 95 11.50 -1.29 16.18
C THR A 95 11.14 0.18 16.07
N GLY A 96 11.43 0.79 14.92
CA GLY A 96 11.14 2.18 14.64
C GLY A 96 11.38 2.53 13.17
N ALA A 97 10.59 3.48 12.69
CA ALA A 97 10.73 4.08 11.37
C ALA A 97 10.37 5.57 11.48
N THR A 98 11.18 6.44 10.87
CA THR A 98 10.89 7.88 10.80
C THR A 98 11.28 8.42 9.43
N ALA A 99 10.60 9.49 8.99
CA ALA A 99 10.93 10.22 7.77
C ALA A 99 10.99 11.73 8.04
N ASN A 100 11.47 12.49 7.06
CA ASN A 100 11.61 13.94 7.13
C ASN A 100 11.02 14.64 5.89
N ASN A 101 11.26 15.94 5.74
CA ASN A 101 10.86 16.74 4.56
C ASN A 101 9.37 16.65 4.20
N GLY A 102 8.49 16.71 5.20
CA GLY A 102 7.04 16.64 5.00
C GLY A 102 6.48 15.22 4.88
N TRP A 103 7.35 14.21 4.95
CA TRP A 103 6.98 12.80 5.06
C TRP A 103 7.18 12.30 6.48
N ALA A 104 6.39 11.30 6.85
CA ALA A 104 6.53 10.57 8.09
C ALA A 104 6.45 9.06 7.82
N ALA A 105 6.92 8.27 8.78
CA ALA A 105 6.90 6.83 8.72
C ALA A 105 6.60 6.25 10.11
N ASN A 106 6.11 5.01 10.13
CA ASN A 106 5.87 4.26 11.35
C ASN A 106 5.90 2.76 11.05
N THR A 107 6.07 1.98 12.11
CA THR A 107 6.06 0.52 12.06
C THR A 107 4.74 -0.04 12.54
N TYR A 108 4.39 -1.26 12.14
CA TYR A 108 3.25 -2.02 12.67
C TYR A 108 1.94 -1.24 12.66
N THR A 109 1.56 -0.73 11.49
CA THR A 109 0.35 0.09 11.35
C THR A 109 -0.56 -0.49 10.29
N THR A 110 -1.86 -0.26 10.46
CA THR A 110 -2.83 -0.67 9.45
C THR A 110 -2.75 0.29 8.27
N LEU A 111 -2.76 -0.27 7.06
CA LEU A 111 -3.16 0.42 5.84
C LEU A 111 -4.49 -0.24 5.43
N PRO A 112 -5.62 0.49 5.38
CA PRO A 112 -6.94 -0.10 5.56
C PRO A 112 -7.33 -1.16 4.50
N GLY A 113 -6.75 -1.12 3.31
CA GLY A 113 -6.88 -2.14 2.25
C GLY A 113 -5.80 -3.23 2.25
N PHE A 114 -4.79 -3.11 3.10
CA PHE A 114 -3.60 -3.96 3.15
C PHE A 114 -3.37 -4.63 4.51
N GLN A 115 -4.31 -4.50 5.44
CA GLN A 115 -4.15 -4.98 6.82
C GLN A 115 -2.93 -4.33 7.50
N GLN A 116 -2.30 -5.04 8.43
CA GLN A 116 -1.15 -4.55 9.18
C GLN A 116 0.12 -4.69 8.33
N VAL A 117 0.84 -3.58 8.13
CA VAL A 117 2.14 -3.55 7.44
C VAL A 117 3.26 -3.26 8.44
N ASP A 118 4.43 -3.87 8.23
CA ASP A 118 5.62 -3.66 9.07
C ASP A 118 6.18 -2.25 8.91
N LEU A 119 6.08 -1.66 7.71
CA LEU A 119 6.51 -0.31 7.41
C LEU A 119 5.42 0.43 6.65
N CYS A 120 5.09 1.63 7.10
CA CYS A 120 4.28 2.56 6.35
C CYS A 120 4.94 3.93 6.31
N ILE A 121 4.87 4.57 5.14
CA ILE A 121 5.43 5.88 4.83
C ILE A 121 4.30 6.73 4.24
N TRP A 122 4.14 7.97 4.69
CA TRP A 122 3.04 8.82 4.22
C TRP A 122 3.40 10.31 4.15
N GLY A 123 2.70 11.01 3.27
CA GLY A 123 2.58 12.47 3.27
C GLY A 123 1.25 12.89 3.88
N GLY A 124 1.23 13.97 4.66
CA GLY A 124 0.00 14.45 5.32
C GLY A 124 -0.38 13.67 6.58
N GLN A 125 -1.66 13.28 6.73
CA GLN A 125 -2.21 12.74 7.99
C GLN A 125 -2.24 11.21 8.04
N GLY A 126 -1.08 10.60 8.24
CA GLY A 126 -0.97 9.18 8.59
C GLY A 126 -1.16 8.20 7.43
N CYS A 127 -0.93 6.92 7.72
CA CYS A 127 -1.04 5.80 6.78
C CYS A 127 -2.45 5.57 6.24
N GLN A 128 -3.44 5.83 7.07
CA GLN A 128 -4.85 5.75 6.74
C GLN A 128 -5.26 6.84 5.73
N GLY A 129 -4.44 7.88 5.58
CA GLY A 129 -4.70 9.04 4.74
C GLY A 129 -5.69 10.03 5.31
N GLY A 130 -6.02 11.03 4.50
CA GLY A 130 -6.85 12.18 4.85
C GLY A 130 -6.04 13.47 5.01
N GLY A 131 -6.69 14.62 4.82
CA GLY A 131 -6.09 15.94 5.03
C GLY A 131 -5.20 16.44 3.88
N GLN A 132 -4.39 17.48 4.16
CA GLN A 132 -3.48 18.11 3.18
C GLN A 132 -2.03 17.62 3.35
N GLY A 133 -1.19 17.77 2.32
CA GLY A 133 0.24 17.39 2.36
C GLY A 133 0.59 16.11 1.59
N MET A 134 -0.23 15.74 0.61
CA MET A 134 -0.03 14.57 -0.25
C MET A 134 0.82 14.91 -1.47
N LEU A 135 1.37 13.89 -2.14
CA LEU A 135 2.16 14.08 -3.35
C LEU A 135 1.22 14.23 -4.56
N ALA A 136 1.11 15.46 -5.06
CA ALA A 136 0.27 15.79 -6.19
C ALA A 136 0.71 15.10 -7.49
N MET A 137 -0.24 14.94 -8.41
CA MET A 137 0.00 14.44 -9.77
C MET A 137 1.09 15.26 -10.48
N GLY A 138 2.03 14.56 -11.12
CA GLY A 138 3.17 15.16 -11.82
C GLY A 138 4.27 15.70 -10.91
N SER A 139 4.20 15.45 -9.60
CA SER A 139 5.19 15.92 -8.62
C SER A 139 6.07 14.78 -8.11
N PHE A 140 7.18 15.15 -7.49
CA PHE A 140 8.07 14.23 -6.79
C PHE A 140 8.45 14.78 -5.40
N ALA A 141 8.96 13.91 -4.55
CA ALA A 141 9.50 14.26 -3.24
C ALA A 141 10.76 13.45 -2.92
N ASP A 142 11.72 14.13 -2.31
CA ASP A 142 12.96 13.54 -1.78
C ASP A 142 13.02 13.70 -0.27
N PHE A 143 13.25 12.59 0.42
CA PHE A 143 13.35 12.57 1.88
C PHE A 143 14.25 11.44 2.36
N THR A 144 14.55 11.46 3.65
CA THR A 144 15.32 10.43 4.32
C THR A 144 14.39 9.57 5.15
N LEU A 145 14.47 8.25 4.97
CA LEU A 145 13.81 7.26 5.80
C LEU A 145 14.86 6.66 6.74
N SER A 146 14.64 6.74 8.05
CA SER A 146 15.49 6.11 9.06
C SER A 146 14.75 4.93 9.67
N LEU A 147 15.41 3.78 9.71
CA LEU A 147 14.89 2.53 10.25
C LEU A 147 15.74 2.07 11.43
N THR A 148 15.10 1.48 12.44
CA THR A 148 15.79 0.83 13.56
C THR A 148 15.28 -0.59 13.77
N THR A 149 16.14 -1.46 14.29
CA THR A 149 15.80 -2.85 14.61
C THR A 149 16.44 -3.30 15.93
N SER A 150 15.81 -4.27 16.60
CA SER A 150 16.42 -5.04 17.68
C SER A 150 17.29 -6.20 17.18
N GLY A 151 17.21 -6.53 15.89
CA GLY A 151 18.08 -7.49 15.21
C GLY A 151 19.41 -6.88 14.75
N ASP A 152 19.96 -7.44 13.67
CA ASP A 152 21.21 -7.01 13.04
C ASP A 152 21.06 -6.85 11.52
N PHE A 153 21.00 -5.60 11.04
CA PHE A 153 20.94 -5.29 9.62
C PHE A 153 22.25 -5.62 8.88
N THR A 154 23.40 -5.70 9.56
CA THR A 154 24.70 -5.98 8.92
C THR A 154 24.94 -7.46 8.69
N ALA A 155 24.19 -8.34 9.37
CA ALA A 155 24.34 -9.79 9.20
C ALA A 155 23.85 -10.30 7.84
N ASN A 156 22.66 -9.85 7.40
CA ASN A 156 22.02 -10.31 6.16
C ASN A 156 21.43 -9.18 5.30
N GLY A 157 21.68 -7.92 5.65
CA GLY A 157 21.01 -6.77 5.05
C GLY A 157 19.58 -6.58 5.56
N ILE A 158 18.88 -5.67 4.89
CA ILE A 158 17.48 -5.32 5.13
C ILE A 158 16.67 -5.90 3.97
N SER A 159 15.72 -6.77 4.27
CA SER A 159 14.82 -7.38 3.29
C SER A 159 13.43 -6.78 3.38
N PHE A 160 12.88 -6.38 2.22
CA PHE A 160 11.53 -5.85 2.07
C PHE A 160 10.72 -6.86 1.26
N THR A 161 9.70 -7.44 1.87
CA THR A 161 8.90 -8.51 1.25
C THR A 161 7.48 -8.02 1.00
N SER A 162 6.95 -8.34 -0.18
CA SER A 162 5.60 -8.01 -0.63
C SER A 162 4.53 -8.67 0.25
N PRO A 163 3.29 -8.16 0.26
CA PRO A 163 2.76 -7.09 -0.60
C PRO A 163 3.34 -5.70 -0.33
N TYR A 164 3.43 -4.91 -1.40
CA TYR A 164 3.75 -3.48 -1.33
C TYR A 164 2.48 -2.70 -1.61
N GLY A 165 1.93 -1.99 -0.63
CA GLY A 165 0.69 -1.23 -0.80
C GLY A 165 0.95 0.22 -1.18
N ALA A 166 0.04 0.81 -1.95
CA ALA A 166 -0.05 2.26 -2.10
C ALA A 166 -1.49 2.73 -1.94
N LYS A 167 -1.65 3.94 -1.42
CA LYS A 167 -2.93 4.64 -1.30
C LYS A 167 -2.92 5.93 -2.09
N PHE A 168 -3.97 6.11 -2.89
CA PHE A 168 -4.26 7.34 -3.61
C PHE A 168 -5.58 7.94 -3.15
N GLN A 169 -5.68 9.27 -3.16
CA GLN A 169 -6.89 10.02 -2.83
C GLN A 169 -7.31 10.95 -3.97
N ALA A 170 -8.58 11.38 -3.92
CA ALA A 170 -9.18 12.29 -4.90
C ALA A 170 -8.96 11.82 -6.35
N ALA A 171 -9.04 10.50 -6.56
CA ALA A 171 -8.63 9.86 -7.79
C ALA A 171 -9.79 9.64 -8.77
N GLY A 172 -9.49 9.83 -10.06
CA GLY A 172 -10.45 9.64 -11.14
C GLY A 172 -11.63 10.62 -11.10
N THR A 173 -12.65 10.35 -11.90
CA THR A 173 -13.84 11.22 -12.03
C THR A 173 -14.69 11.28 -10.77
N THR A 174 -14.63 10.27 -9.91
CA THR A 174 -15.44 10.20 -8.69
C THR A 174 -14.76 10.85 -7.50
N GLY A 175 -13.44 11.10 -7.57
CA GLY A 175 -12.67 11.67 -6.46
C GLY A 175 -12.52 10.72 -5.27
N ASN A 176 -12.63 9.40 -5.48
CA ASN A 176 -12.55 8.40 -4.40
C ASN A 176 -11.10 8.12 -3.97
N SER A 177 -10.97 7.46 -2.82
CA SER A 177 -9.75 6.80 -2.36
C SER A 177 -9.59 5.39 -2.96
N TYR A 178 -8.38 5.05 -3.39
CA TYR A 178 -8.03 3.72 -3.93
C TYR A 178 -6.77 3.18 -3.28
N GLU A 179 -6.75 1.86 -3.08
CA GLU A 179 -5.59 1.13 -2.56
C GLU A 179 -5.31 -0.11 -3.41
N PHE A 180 -4.04 -0.32 -3.75
CA PHE A 180 -3.60 -1.44 -4.59
C PHE A 180 -2.11 -1.76 -4.42
N THR A 181 -1.74 -2.97 -4.86
CA THR A 181 -0.39 -3.50 -4.73
C THR A 181 0.50 -2.95 -5.84
N GLY A 182 1.70 -2.55 -5.48
CA GLY A 182 2.80 -2.36 -6.42
C GLY A 182 3.66 -3.62 -6.57
N CYS A 183 4.72 -3.46 -7.35
CA CYS A 183 5.68 -4.51 -7.68
C CYS A 183 7.11 -3.93 -7.73
N ILE A 184 8.11 -4.80 -7.68
CA ILE A 184 9.52 -4.40 -7.81
C ILE A 184 9.83 -4.18 -9.30
N VAL A 185 10.32 -2.99 -9.65
CA VAL A 185 10.70 -2.64 -11.02
C VAL A 185 11.75 -3.63 -11.54
N GLY A 186 11.53 -4.15 -12.75
CA GLY A 186 12.40 -5.15 -13.37
C GLY A 186 12.04 -6.61 -13.05
N THR A 187 11.05 -6.87 -12.19
CA THR A 187 10.49 -8.22 -12.02
C THR A 187 9.42 -8.53 -13.09
N SER A 188 9.18 -9.81 -13.34
CA SER A 188 8.19 -10.26 -14.32
C SER A 188 6.79 -9.72 -14.00
N ASN A 189 6.10 -9.21 -15.02
CA ASN A 189 4.77 -8.60 -14.93
C ASN A 189 4.68 -7.30 -14.11
N CYS A 190 5.82 -6.71 -13.72
CA CYS A 190 5.79 -5.42 -13.04
C CYS A 190 5.55 -4.28 -14.04
N GLY A 191 4.39 -3.62 -13.91
CA GLY A 191 3.90 -2.62 -14.87
C GLY A 191 2.78 -3.12 -15.77
N ASP A 192 2.47 -4.42 -15.74
CA ASP A 192 1.24 -4.93 -16.34
C ASP A 192 0.07 -4.50 -15.44
N ALA A 193 -0.93 -3.81 -16.01
CA ALA A 193 -2.08 -3.23 -15.31
C ALA A 193 -3.09 -4.27 -14.76
N GLY A 194 -2.61 -5.42 -14.28
CA GLY A 194 -3.38 -6.63 -14.06
C GLY A 194 -4.06 -6.77 -12.69
N VAL A 195 -3.76 -5.91 -11.70
CA VAL A 195 -4.46 -5.94 -10.41
C VAL A 195 -5.46 -4.79 -10.33
N PRO A 196 -6.78 -5.07 -10.40
CA PRO A 196 -7.78 -4.03 -10.26
C PRO A 196 -7.69 -3.42 -8.85
N PRO A 197 -7.80 -2.08 -8.73
CA PRO A 197 -7.64 -1.43 -7.44
C PRO A 197 -8.85 -1.67 -6.56
N SER A 198 -8.62 -1.84 -5.26
CA SER A 198 -9.72 -1.89 -4.29
C SER A 198 -10.16 -0.45 -3.99
N GLN A 199 -11.45 -0.17 -4.16
CA GLN A 199 -12.04 1.08 -3.69
C GLN A 199 -12.20 0.99 -2.18
N ILE A 200 -11.68 1.97 -1.46
CA ILE A 200 -11.88 2.07 -0.03
C ILE A 200 -13.01 3.08 0.19
N PRO A 201 -14.16 2.66 0.73
CA PRO A 201 -15.20 3.60 1.12
C PRO A 201 -14.60 4.60 2.11
N GLU A 202 -14.54 5.87 1.73
CA GLU A 202 -14.16 6.91 2.68
C GLU A 202 -15.21 6.93 3.80
N PRO A 203 -14.82 7.08 5.07
CA PRO A 203 -15.78 7.19 6.15
C PRO A 203 -16.64 8.42 5.89
N ASN A 204 -17.88 8.20 5.48
CA ASN A 204 -18.88 9.25 5.27
C ASN A 204 -19.10 10.00 6.59
N ILE A 205 -18.41 11.12 6.76
CA ILE A 205 -18.56 12.05 7.89
C ILE A 205 -19.98 12.65 7.96
N LEU A 206 -20.82 12.40 6.95
CA LEU A 206 -22.20 12.87 6.85
C LEU A 206 -23.23 12.05 7.66
N VAL A 207 -22.89 10.87 8.19
CA VAL A 207 -23.86 10.08 8.99
C VAL A 207 -23.84 10.45 10.48
N LEU A 208 -22.76 11.05 11.00
CA LEU A 208 -22.62 11.37 12.42
C LEU A 208 -23.33 12.67 12.87
N VAL A 209 -24.06 13.34 11.98
CA VAL A 209 -24.89 14.51 12.32
C VAL A 209 -26.38 14.12 12.50
N GLY A 210 -26.79 12.95 12.03
CA GLY A 210 -28.20 12.50 12.11
C GLY A 210 -28.66 12.02 13.49
N LEU A 211 -27.74 11.55 14.34
CA LEU A 211 -28.08 11.03 15.68
C LEU A 211 -28.06 12.08 16.79
N ALA A 212 -27.58 13.30 16.53
CA ALA A 212 -27.55 14.38 17.53
C ALA A 212 -28.89 15.12 17.68
N LEU A 213 -29.84 14.96 16.75
CA LEU A 213 -31.11 15.70 16.75
C LEU A 213 -32.31 14.96 17.37
N LEU A 214 -32.13 13.73 17.85
CA LEU A 214 -33.22 12.92 18.44
C LEU A 214 -33.31 12.99 19.97
N SER A 215 -32.37 13.62 20.67
CA SER A 215 -32.36 13.73 22.14
C SER A 215 -32.87 15.07 22.70
N GLY A 216 -33.18 16.06 21.85
CA GLY A 216 -33.66 17.38 22.28
C GLY A 216 -35.18 17.54 22.42
N GLY A 217 -35.99 16.56 22.02
CA GLY A 217 -37.43 16.74 21.83
C GLY A 217 -38.37 16.39 23.00
N LEU A 218 -37.89 15.76 24.08
CA LEU A 218 -38.74 15.34 25.20
C LEU A 218 -38.37 16.06 26.50
N ARG A 219 -38.49 17.38 26.51
CA ARG A 219 -38.51 18.14 27.77
C ARG A 219 -39.46 19.33 27.72
N GLN A 220 -40.75 19.08 27.49
CA GLN A 220 -41.77 20.06 27.84
C GLN A 220 -43.16 19.44 28.08
N ARG A 221 -43.76 19.86 29.20
CA ARG A 221 -45.17 19.74 29.65
C ARG A 221 -45.56 18.44 30.39
N ASN A 222 -46.10 18.47 31.62
CA ASN A 222 -46.80 19.54 32.37
C ASN A 222 -46.49 19.48 33.87
N ARG A 223 -46.29 20.68 34.46
CA ARG A 223 -46.71 21.02 35.83
C ARG A 223 -48.13 21.58 35.74
N THR A 224 -49.06 20.98 36.48
CA THR A 224 -50.18 21.55 37.24
C THR A 224 -50.89 20.39 37.90
#